data_AF-A0A1F7V8Z0-F1
#
_entry.id   AF-A0A1F7V8Z0-F1
#
_cell.length_a   1.000
_cell.length_b   1.000
_cell.length_c   1.000
_cell.angle_alpha   90.00
_cell.angle_beta   90.00
_cell.angle_gamma   90.00
#
_symmetry.space_group_name_H-M   'P 1'
#
loop_
_entity.id
_entity.type
_entity.pdbx_description
1 polymer ?
#
loop_
_entity_poly.entity_id
_entity_poly.type
_entity_poly.pdbx_seq_one_letter_code
_entity_poly.pdbx_strand_id
1 'polypeptide(L)'
;MSTPNKLDKTTQGLRLVSYCPVCDMRSKSMNARTLAAQGETKLMHIQCHKCANAFLAFVLVNQVGASSVGILTDLGYEDVMRFRSTKDVSVNDVIAAHEYFEKGAFHVTVERKRAARVKAPVKHARKKLGK
;
A
#
# COMPACT_ATOMS: atom_id res chain seq x y z
N MET A 1 17.62 -34.32 0.51
CA MET A 1 16.27 -34.30 1.11
C MET A 1 16.28 -33.27 2.24
N SER A 2 15.97 -32.01 1.91
CA SER A 2 15.95 -30.89 2.85
C SER A 2 14.67 -30.96 3.68
N THR A 3 14.83 -31.05 4.99
CA THR A 3 13.76 -31.19 5.99
C THR A 3 12.83 -29.97 6.01
N PRO A 4 11.51 -30.14 6.18
CA PRO A 4 10.60 -29.02 6.32
C PRO A 4 10.81 -28.39 7.70
N ASN A 5 11.23 -27.13 7.67
CA ASN A 5 11.49 -26.31 8.86
C ASN A 5 10.19 -26.18 9.68
N LYS A 6 10.20 -26.62 10.94
CA LYS A 6 9.13 -26.43 11.93
C LYS A 6 8.92 -24.93 12.12
N LEU A 7 8.04 -24.36 11.31
CA LEU A 7 7.57 -23.00 11.50
C LEU A 7 6.73 -23.01 12.79
N ASP A 8 7.24 -22.33 13.81
CA ASP A 8 6.57 -22.16 15.09
C ASP A 8 5.12 -21.66 14.86
N LYS A 9 4.15 -22.24 15.58
CA LYS A 9 2.71 -21.92 15.43
C LYS A 9 2.42 -20.42 15.65
N THR A 10 3.24 -19.75 16.45
CA THR A 10 3.24 -18.29 16.67
C THR A 10 3.69 -17.53 15.42
N THR A 11 4.69 -18.04 14.69
CA THR A 11 5.14 -17.44 13.42
C THR A 11 4.11 -17.60 12.31
N GLN A 12 3.28 -18.66 12.32
CA GLN A 12 2.19 -18.83 11.36
C GLN A 12 1.17 -17.67 11.41
N GLY A 13 0.82 -17.23 12.62
CA GLY A 13 -0.08 -16.09 12.83
C GLY A 13 0.50 -14.73 12.43
N LEU A 14 1.82 -14.63 12.23
CA LEU A 14 2.53 -13.40 11.84
C LEU A 14 3.07 -13.46 10.39
N ARG A 15 2.57 -14.39 9.58
CA ARG A 15 3.01 -14.61 8.21
C ARG A 15 2.95 -13.34 7.36
N LEU A 16 1.87 -12.57 7.45
CA LEU A 16 1.70 -11.33 6.71
C LEU A 16 2.77 -10.28 7.04
N VAL A 17 3.31 -10.29 8.26
CA VAL A 17 4.35 -9.34 8.68
C VAL A 17 5.76 -9.86 8.36
N SER A 18 5.91 -11.12 7.93
CA SER A 18 7.21 -11.78 7.74
C SER A 18 7.59 -12.08 6.29
N TYR A 19 6.64 -12.04 5.35
CA TYR A 19 6.90 -12.11 3.90
C TYR A 19 5.87 -11.34 3.07
N CYS A 20 6.23 -11.03 1.82
CA CYS A 20 5.33 -10.41 0.86
C CYS A 20 4.41 -11.47 0.21
N PRO A 21 3.07 -11.36 0.30
CA PRO A 21 2.14 -12.36 -0.23
C PRO A 21 2.07 -12.41 -1.76
N VAL A 22 2.76 -11.50 -2.46
CA VAL A 22 2.77 -11.43 -3.94
C VAL A 22 4.03 -12.04 -4.55
N CYS A 23 5.19 -11.90 -3.90
CA CYS A 23 6.47 -12.34 -4.47
C CYS A 23 7.35 -13.17 -3.52
N ASP A 24 6.78 -13.58 -2.37
CA ASP A 24 7.36 -14.42 -1.32
C ASP A 24 8.69 -13.92 -0.72
N MET A 25 9.02 -12.66 -0.95
CA MET A 25 10.23 -12.05 -0.42
C MET A 25 10.08 -11.82 1.09
N ARG A 26 11.13 -12.17 1.86
CA ARG A 26 11.12 -12.09 3.33
C ARG A 26 11.40 -10.69 3.89
N SER A 27 10.97 -10.51 5.14
CA SER A 27 10.90 -9.32 6.00
C SER A 27 11.96 -8.22 5.86
N LYS A 28 13.25 -8.53 5.63
CA LYS A 28 14.29 -7.48 5.48
C LYS A 28 14.02 -6.51 4.32
N SER A 29 13.11 -6.88 3.41
CA SER A 29 12.71 -6.10 2.23
C SER A 29 11.32 -5.45 2.35
N MET A 30 10.72 -5.43 3.55
CA MET A 30 9.39 -4.84 3.78
C MET A 30 9.50 -3.59 4.65
N ASN A 31 8.95 -2.47 4.18
CA ASN A 31 8.76 -1.26 4.96
C ASN A 31 7.42 -1.38 5.69
N ALA A 32 7.45 -1.56 7.00
CA ALA A 32 6.24 -1.67 7.82
C ALA A 32 6.07 -0.44 8.71
N ARG A 33 4.93 0.23 8.60
CA ARG A 33 4.58 1.43 9.38
C ARG A 33 3.31 1.16 10.17
N THR A 34 3.36 1.36 11.48
CA THR A 34 2.18 1.26 12.34
C THR A 34 1.26 2.46 12.09
N LEU A 35 0.02 2.18 11.72
CA LEU A 35 -1.03 3.18 11.52
C LEU A 35 -1.80 3.44 12.81
N ALA A 36 -2.14 2.37 13.54
CA ALA A 36 -2.84 2.45 14.81
C ALA A 36 -2.41 1.28 15.71
N ALA A 37 -2.50 1.49 17.02
CA ALA A 37 -2.29 0.46 18.02
C ALA A 37 -3.28 0.67 19.18
N GLN A 38 -3.92 -0.41 19.62
CA GLN A 38 -4.83 -0.39 20.76
C GLN A 38 -4.71 -1.72 21.52
N GLY A 39 -4.18 -1.67 22.73
CA GLY A 39 -3.89 -2.85 23.53
C GLY A 39 -3.00 -3.84 22.77
N GLU A 40 -3.53 -5.05 22.58
CA GLU A 40 -2.86 -6.17 21.89
C GLU A 40 -3.00 -6.13 20.36
N THR A 41 -3.69 -5.12 19.82
CA THR A 41 -3.94 -4.98 18.38
C THR A 41 -3.08 -3.89 17.74
N LYS A 42 -2.63 -4.16 16.50
CA LYS A 42 -1.89 -3.20 15.66
C LYS A 42 -2.43 -3.24 14.24
N LEU A 43 -2.66 -2.07 13.66
CA LEU A 43 -2.90 -1.91 12.23
C LEU A 43 -1.64 -1.34 11.59
N MET A 44 -1.16 -1.97 10.53
CA MET A 44 0.08 -1.62 9.85
C MET A 44 -0.14 -1.44 8.35
N HIS A 45 0.55 -0.48 7.74
CA HIS A 45 0.78 -0.42 6.30
C HIS A 45 2.13 -1.04 6.01
N ILE A 46 2.18 -1.99 5.08
CA ILE A 46 3.40 -2.72 4.75
C ILE A 46 3.61 -2.65 3.24
N GLN A 47 4.78 -2.18 2.82
CA GLN A 47 5.16 -2.09 1.41
C GLN A 47 6.39 -2.94 1.12
N CYS A 48 6.32 -3.76 0.08
CA CYS A 48 7.44 -4.57 -0.36
C CYS A 48 8.37 -3.77 -1.29
N HIS A 49 9.65 -3.67 -0.96
CA HIS A 49 10.63 -2.99 -1.81
C HIS A 49 10.94 -3.73 -3.13
N LYS A 50 10.67 -5.03 -3.21
CA LYS A 50 10.96 -5.84 -4.41
C LYS A 50 9.90 -5.65 -5.51
N CYS A 51 8.62 -5.78 -5.16
CA CYS A 51 7.53 -5.75 -6.13
C CYS A 51 6.63 -4.51 -5.99
N ALA A 52 6.96 -3.57 -5.11
CA ALA A 52 6.24 -2.33 -4.81
C ALA A 52 4.80 -2.46 -4.28
N ASN A 53 4.19 -3.64 -4.34
CA ASN A 53 2.88 -3.93 -3.73
C ASN A 53 2.84 -3.58 -2.25
N ALA A 54 1.68 -3.08 -1.82
CA ALA A 54 1.39 -2.75 -0.44
C ALA A 54 0.24 -3.60 0.10
N PHE A 55 0.20 -3.76 1.40
CA PHE A 55 -0.92 -4.41 2.08
C PHE A 55 -1.11 -3.78 3.46
N LEU A 56 -2.37 -3.75 3.89
CA LEU A 56 -2.73 -3.42 5.26
C LEU A 56 -2.75 -4.71 6.06
N ALA A 57 -2.11 -4.72 7.23
CA ALA A 57 -2.08 -5.86 8.13
C ALA A 57 -2.66 -5.45 9.49
N PHE A 58 -3.72 -6.14 9.91
CA PHE A 58 -4.24 -6.10 11.26
C PHE A 58 -3.68 -7.29 12.03
N VAL A 59 -2.96 -7.01 13.11
CA VAL A 59 -2.22 -7.98 13.90
C VAL A 59 -2.73 -7.96 15.33
N LEU A 60 -3.09 -9.12 15.87
CA LEU A 60 -3.40 -9.34 17.28
C LEU A 60 -2.28 -10.20 17.88
N VAL A 61 -1.64 -9.73 18.95
CA VAL A 61 -0.64 -10.49 19.69
C VAL A 61 -0.99 -10.47 21.17
N ASN A 62 -1.32 -11.64 21.71
CA ASN A 62 -1.68 -11.82 23.11
C ASN A 62 -0.90 -12.98 23.73
N GLN A 63 -1.16 -13.26 25.01
CA GLN A 63 -0.48 -14.34 25.76
C GLN A 63 -0.75 -15.75 25.17
N VAL A 64 -1.85 -15.93 24.44
CA VAL A 64 -2.26 -17.21 23.86
C VAL A 64 -1.62 -17.43 22.48
N GLY A 65 -1.29 -16.35 21.77
CA GLY A 65 -0.59 -16.41 20.50
C GLY A 65 -0.71 -15.13 19.66
N ALA A 66 -0.35 -15.26 18.39
CA ALA A 66 -0.47 -14.19 17.42
C ALA A 66 -1.39 -14.59 16.28
N SER A 67 -2.13 -13.63 15.74
CA SER A 67 -2.95 -13.76 14.54
C SER A 67 -2.85 -12.50 13.69
N SER A 68 -3.00 -12.63 12.38
CA SER A 68 -3.05 -11.50 11.47
C SER A 68 -4.01 -11.73 10.32
N VAL A 69 -4.68 -10.65 9.92
CA VAL A 69 -5.47 -10.56 8.69
C VAL A 69 -4.91 -9.41 7.88
N GLY A 70 -4.86 -9.56 6.57
CA GLY A 70 -4.34 -8.51 5.71
C GLY A 70 -5.02 -8.45 4.37
N ILE A 71 -5.00 -7.26 3.80
CA ILE A 71 -5.64 -6.93 2.53
C ILE A 71 -4.58 -6.31 1.63
N LEU A 72 -4.41 -6.89 0.44
CA LEU A 72 -3.58 -6.32 -0.60
C LEU A 72 -4.22 -5.03 -1.12
N THR A 73 -3.43 -3.97 -1.26
CA THR A 73 -3.94 -2.66 -1.63
C THR A 73 -2.94 -1.91 -2.51
N ASP A 74 -3.46 -1.06 -3.37
CA ASP A 74 -2.68 -0.08 -4.14
C ASP A 74 -2.44 1.22 -3.35
N LEU A 75 -3.04 1.37 -2.16
CA LEU A 75 -2.90 2.55 -1.33
C LEU A 75 -1.46 2.73 -0.84
N GLY A 76 -0.88 3.90 -1.14
CA GLY A 76 0.33 4.36 -0.48
C GLY A 76 0.07 4.74 0.97
N TYR A 77 1.14 4.86 1.77
CA TYR A 77 1.01 5.25 3.17
C TYR A 77 0.22 6.56 3.35
N GLU A 78 0.52 7.57 2.54
CA GLU A 78 -0.18 8.86 2.58
C GLU A 78 -1.65 8.74 2.16
N ASP A 79 -1.97 7.87 1.21
CA ASP A 79 -3.37 7.61 0.83
C ASP A 79 -4.12 7.01 2.01
N VAL A 80 -3.54 6.04 2.71
CA VAL A 80 -4.15 5.44 3.91
C VAL A 80 -4.40 6.50 4.99
N MET A 81 -3.43 7.38 5.25
CA MET A 81 -3.60 8.46 6.22
C MET A 81 -4.71 9.44 5.81
N ARG A 82 -4.84 9.73 4.50
CA ARG A 82 -5.95 10.53 3.97
C ARG A 82 -7.28 9.81 4.15
N PHE A 83 -7.39 8.54 3.75
CA PHE A 83 -8.61 7.73 3.86
C PHE A 83 -9.09 7.59 5.32
N ARG A 84 -8.15 7.50 6.27
CA ARG A 84 -8.49 7.43 7.69
C ARG A 84 -9.14 8.72 8.22
N SER A 85 -8.81 9.87 7.63
CA SER A 85 -9.34 11.18 8.05
C SER A 85 -10.54 11.64 7.23
N THR A 86 -10.87 10.95 6.14
CA THR A 86 -12.09 11.21 5.36
C THR A 86 -13.32 10.64 6.04
N LYS A 87 -14.47 11.27 5.77
CA LYS A 87 -15.77 10.78 6.22
C LYS A 87 -16.08 9.41 5.59
N ASP A 88 -16.90 8.63 6.29
CA ASP A 88 -17.44 7.39 5.77
C ASP A 88 -18.17 7.63 4.45
N VAL A 89 -18.04 6.68 3.52
CA VAL A 89 -18.74 6.73 2.23
C VAL A 89 -20.24 6.56 2.48
N SER A 90 -21.02 7.56 2.12
CA SER A 90 -22.49 7.54 2.23
C SER A 90 -23.15 7.06 0.94
N VAL A 91 -24.45 6.72 1.02
CA VAL A 91 -25.26 6.39 -0.15
C VAL A 91 -25.28 7.54 -1.16
N ASN A 92 -25.31 8.79 -0.67
CA ASN A 92 -25.31 9.97 -1.54
C ASN A 92 -23.98 10.10 -2.31
N ASP A 93 -22.85 9.72 -1.71
CA ASP A 93 -21.56 9.72 -2.41
C ASP A 93 -21.56 8.71 -3.57
N VAL A 94 -22.20 7.55 -3.38
CA VAL A 94 -22.33 6.52 -4.42
C VAL A 94 -23.22 7.00 -5.56
N ILE A 95 -24.38 7.59 -5.26
CA ILE A 95 -25.29 8.16 -6.28
C ILE A 95 -24.58 9.28 -7.04
N ALA A 96 -23.93 10.20 -6.33
CA ALA A 96 -23.20 11.31 -6.95
C ALA A 96 -22.06 10.82 -7.86
N ALA A 97 -21.33 9.79 -7.45
CA ALA A 97 -20.30 9.18 -8.28
C ALA A 97 -20.88 8.53 -9.54
N HIS A 98 -22.00 7.79 -9.40
CA HIS A 98 -22.68 7.18 -10.54
C HIS A 98 -23.13 8.23 -11.56
N GLU A 99 -23.86 9.25 -11.12
CA GLU A 99 -24.30 10.34 -11.99
C GLU A 99 -23.12 11.07 -12.66
N TYR A 100 -22.04 11.28 -11.93
CA TYR A 100 -20.83 11.90 -12.46
C TYR A 100 -20.19 11.07 -13.58
N PHE A 101 -20.14 9.74 -13.43
CA PHE A 101 -19.60 8.85 -14.45
C PHE A 101 -20.53 8.72 -15.66
N GLU A 102 -21.84 8.62 -15.45
CA GLU A 102 -22.84 8.53 -16.52
C GLU A 102 -22.81 9.76 -17.43
N LYS A 103 -22.66 10.96 -16.85
CA LYS A 103 -22.59 12.24 -17.59
C LYS A 103 -21.28 12.43 -18.38
N GLY A 104 -20.37 11.45 -18.41
CA GLY A 104 -19.13 11.50 -19.17
C GLY A 104 -18.09 12.52 -18.66
N ALA A 105 -18.32 13.14 -17.49
CA ALA A 105 -17.46 14.17 -16.92
C ALA A 105 -16.05 13.67 -16.55
N PHE A 106 -15.86 12.35 -16.50
CA PHE A 106 -14.55 11.75 -16.23
C PHE A 106 -13.51 12.04 -17.33
N HIS A 107 -13.92 12.13 -18.60
CA HIS A 107 -13.00 12.40 -19.72
C HIS A 107 -12.32 13.78 -19.61
N VAL A 108 -13.06 14.80 -19.18
CA VAL A 108 -12.60 16.20 -19.16
C VAL A 108 -11.49 16.44 -18.15
N THR A 109 -11.51 15.73 -17.02
CA THR A 109 -10.54 15.95 -15.93
C THR A 109 -9.18 15.29 -16.19
N VAL A 110 -9.17 14.15 -16.88
CA VAL A 110 -7.94 13.40 -17.18
C VAL A 110 -7.12 14.09 -18.29
N GLU A 111 -7.77 14.66 -19.30
CA GLU A 111 -7.07 15.38 -20.39
C GLU A 111 -6.46 16.71 -19.92
N ARG A 112 -7.16 17.47 -19.06
CA ARG A 112 -6.66 18.76 -18.54
C ARG A 112 -5.32 18.66 -17.81
N LYS A 113 -5.05 17.57 -17.08
CA LYS A 113 -3.76 17.36 -16.40
C LYS A 113 -2.62 16.98 -17.35
N ARG A 114 -2.91 16.34 -18.49
CA ARG A 114 -1.89 16.01 -19.50
C ARG A 114 -1.41 17.25 -20.25
N ALA A 115 -2.32 18.16 -20.60
CA ALA A 115 -1.97 19.40 -21.30
C ALA A 115 -1.07 20.33 -20.46
N ALA A 116 -1.28 20.38 -19.13
CA ALA A 116 -0.49 21.24 -18.24
C ALA A 116 0.95 20.75 -17.98
N ARG A 117 1.30 19.48 -18.30
CA ARG A 117 2.62 18.90 -17.98
C ARG A 117 3.64 18.98 -19.12
N VAL A 118 3.27 19.50 -20.29
CA VAL A 118 4.18 19.63 -21.43
C VAL A 118 4.69 21.06 -21.51
N LYS A 119 5.86 21.32 -20.90
CA LYS A 119 6.92 22.27 -21.32
C LYS A 119 7.86 22.58 -20.14
N ALA A 120 8.70 21.62 -19.75
CA ALA A 120 9.99 21.94 -19.14
C ALA A 120 11.07 21.50 -20.14
N PRO A 121 11.83 22.42 -20.77
CA PRO A 121 12.90 22.03 -21.65
C PRO A 121 14.00 21.38 -20.80
N VAL A 122 14.27 20.10 -21.05
CA VAL A 122 15.41 19.40 -20.45
C VAL A 122 16.68 19.98 -21.07
N LYS A 123 17.39 20.82 -20.31
CA LYS A 123 18.71 21.32 -20.71
C LYS A 123 19.72 20.15 -20.61
N HIS A 124 20.06 19.54 -21.73
CA HIS A 124 21.16 18.58 -21.78
C HIS A 124 22.50 19.30 -21.66
N ALA A 125 23.13 19.23 -20.49
CA ALA A 125 24.51 19.66 -20.31
C ALA A 125 25.45 18.66 -21.00
N ARG A 126 26.02 19.03 -22.16
CA ARG A 126 27.13 18.30 -22.79
C ARG A 126 28.37 18.44 -21.91
N LYS A 127 28.73 17.37 -21.19
CA LYS A 127 30.01 17.28 -20.47
C LYS A 127 31.12 17.16 -21.51
N LYS A 128 31.93 18.21 -21.70
CA LYS A 128 33.15 18.15 -22.52
C LYS A 128 34.14 17.21 -21.84
N LEU A 129 34.54 16.15 -22.54
CA LEU A 129 35.61 15.24 -22.14
C LEU A 129 36.94 15.95 -22.45
N GLY A 130 37.61 16.44 -21.42
CA GLY A 130 38.97 17.00 -21.50
C GLY A 130 40.01 15.88 -21.51
N LYS A 131 41.02 16.04 -22.35
CA LYS A 131 42.28 15.29 -22.33
C LYS A 131 43.13 15.73 -21.13
#